data_AF-A0A6P1J712-F1
#
_entry.id   AF-A0A6P1J712-F1
#
_cell.length_a   1.000
_cell.length_b   1.000
_cell.length_c   1.000
_cell.angle_alpha   90.00
_cell.angle_beta   90.00
_cell.angle_gamma   90.00
#
_symmetry.space_group_name_H-M   'P 1'
#
loop_
_entity.id
_entity.type
_entity.pdbx_description
1 polymer ?
#
loop_
_entity_poly.entity_id
_entity_poly.type
_entity_poly.pdbx_seq_one_letter_code
_entity_poly.pdbx_strand_id
1 'polypeptide(L)'
;MLASALEVLLAVAGAAAGAVLVVSGVLKLGRTERFRASLAALGLPARLSASPLFARAFPVVEIALGLAILLAPAPLHRGALLGAVAVDVVFLVVAVRAVRAPEPVECECFGGLGDARMTGRTVARNAVLLALALAGLVGATAPAELLVPGVPALLAVLLALALVPVRDRLTARTPATDTPTDSADLVLLTAAGEPIALAEWADPPTHLVFFSPSCISCHELVERFRWWPNGLREGEELMPVFLGAPADFAEHEVFAPLVEHALYDPDRSVAAAVGRGATPGHVLLDPAHPLGDGWSSGWFEIEKRVLRPDFFEDVRRGAVAPAPDTAGHE
;
A
#
# COMPACT_ATOMS: atom_id res chain seq x y z
N MET A 1 35.83 -0.47 -30.93
CA MET A 1 35.21 -1.69 -30.38
C MET A 1 34.87 -1.53 -28.89
N LEU A 2 35.81 -1.12 -28.03
CA LEU A 2 35.50 -0.82 -26.62
C LEU A 2 34.59 0.40 -26.45
N ALA A 3 34.87 1.51 -27.16
CA ALA A 3 34.03 2.71 -27.12
C ALA A 3 32.59 2.46 -27.63
N SER A 4 32.43 1.64 -28.68
CA SER A 4 31.13 1.24 -29.20
C SER A 4 30.37 0.30 -28.25
N ALA A 5 31.07 -0.58 -27.55
CA ALA A 5 30.46 -1.45 -26.54
C ALA A 5 30.00 -0.67 -25.30
N LEU A 6 30.79 0.32 -24.87
CA LEU A 6 30.43 1.21 -23.76
C LEU A 6 29.18 2.02 -24.09
N GLU A 7 29.09 2.62 -25.28
CA GLU A 7 27.89 3.37 -25.71
C GLU A 7 26.64 2.49 -25.72
N VAL A 8 26.74 1.25 -26.22
CA VAL A 8 25.63 0.29 -26.19
C VAL A 8 25.18 0.00 -24.75
N LEU A 9 26.13 -0.18 -23.82
CA LEU A 9 25.81 -0.44 -22.41
C LEU A 9 25.11 0.75 -21.76
N LEU A 10 25.55 1.98 -22.03
CA LEU A 10 24.93 3.19 -21.50
C LEU A 10 23.51 3.39 -22.06
N ALA A 11 23.31 3.15 -23.37
CA ALA A 11 21.98 3.19 -23.98
C ALA A 11 21.03 2.12 -23.40
N VAL A 12 21.53 0.89 -23.17
CA VAL A 12 20.75 -0.18 -22.52
C VAL A 12 20.38 0.20 -21.08
N ALA A 13 21.29 0.83 -20.33
CA ALA A 13 21.01 1.31 -18.98
C ALA A 13 19.90 2.37 -18.97
N GLY A 14 19.96 3.36 -19.87
CA GLY A 14 18.89 4.35 -20.03
C GLY A 14 17.55 3.71 -20.41
N ALA A 15 17.56 2.75 -21.34
CA ALA A 15 16.36 2.02 -21.75
C ALA A 15 15.74 1.21 -20.60
N ALA A 16 16.57 0.61 -19.75
CA ALA A 16 16.14 -0.10 -18.56
C ALA A 16 15.36 0.82 -17.59
N ALA A 17 15.91 2.01 -17.32
CA ALA A 17 15.25 3.01 -16.49
C ALA A 17 13.91 3.47 -17.10
N GLY A 18 13.90 3.79 -18.40
CA GLY A 18 12.69 4.20 -19.12
C GLY A 18 11.59 3.13 -19.08
N ALA A 19 11.95 1.87 -19.26
CA ALA A 19 11.01 0.77 -19.19
C ALA A 19 10.39 0.58 -17.80
N VAL A 20 11.19 0.69 -16.74
CA VAL A 20 10.69 0.61 -15.36
C VAL A 20 9.69 1.72 -15.09
N LEU A 21 9.91 2.93 -15.60
CA LEU A 21 8.95 4.03 -15.49
C LEU A 21 7.63 3.73 -16.22
N VAL A 22 7.68 3.16 -17.43
CA VAL A 22 6.46 2.74 -18.15
C VAL A 22 5.69 1.70 -17.33
N VAL A 23 6.36 0.64 -16.88
CA VAL A 23 5.73 -0.43 -16.11
C VAL A 23 5.16 0.11 -14.80
N SER A 24 5.93 0.90 -14.06
CA SER A 24 5.52 1.55 -12.81
C SER A 24 4.28 2.44 -13.01
N GLY A 25 4.30 3.29 -14.03
CA GLY A 25 3.19 4.19 -14.33
C GLY A 25 1.93 3.43 -14.73
N VAL A 26 2.04 2.38 -15.57
CA VAL A 26 0.91 1.52 -15.96
C VAL A 26 0.28 0.84 -14.74
N LEU A 27 1.08 0.36 -13.80
CA LEU A 27 0.57 -0.30 -12.59
C LEU A 27 -0.15 0.67 -11.63
N LYS A 28 0.16 1.97 -11.72
CA LYS A 28 -0.51 3.04 -10.97
C LYS A 28 -1.78 3.54 -11.65
N LEU A 29 -1.96 3.29 -12.95
CA LEU A 29 -3.22 3.58 -13.64
C LEU A 29 -4.36 2.80 -12.96
N GLY A 30 -5.42 3.51 -12.56
CA GLY A 30 -6.57 2.94 -11.86
C GLY A 30 -6.44 2.83 -10.34
N ARG A 31 -5.32 3.24 -9.73
CA ARG A 31 -5.14 3.27 -8.26
C ARG A 31 -4.73 4.64 -7.73
N THR A 32 -5.12 5.69 -8.45
CA THR A 32 -4.74 7.07 -8.17
C THR A 32 -5.11 7.55 -6.77
N GLU A 33 -6.29 7.17 -6.26
CA GLU A 33 -6.72 7.51 -4.90
C GLU A 33 -5.82 6.88 -3.83
N ARG A 34 -5.40 5.61 -4.02
CA ARG A 34 -4.47 4.91 -3.10
C ARG A 34 -3.05 5.50 -3.15
N PHE A 35 -2.60 5.90 -4.34
CA PHE A 35 -1.32 6.59 -4.51
C PHE A 35 -1.33 7.97 -3.84
N ARG A 36 -2.43 8.73 -3.97
CA ARG A 36 -2.62 10.03 -3.30
C ARG A 36 -2.53 9.90 -1.78
N ALA A 37 -3.20 8.90 -1.19
CA ALA A 37 -3.14 8.64 0.26
C ALA A 37 -1.69 8.35 0.72
N SER A 38 -0.92 7.62 -0.09
CA SER A 38 0.50 7.35 0.19
C SER A 38 1.37 8.61 0.12
N LEU A 39 1.07 9.58 -0.75
CA LEU A 39 1.83 10.84 -0.86
C LEU A 39 1.67 11.72 0.38
N ALA A 40 0.49 11.74 0.99
CA ALA A 40 0.28 12.43 2.26
C ALA A 40 1.11 11.79 3.39
N ALA A 41 1.20 10.45 3.39
CA ALA A 41 1.98 9.70 4.37
C ALA A 41 3.49 9.91 4.29
N LEU A 42 3.99 10.28 3.12
CA LEU A 42 5.41 10.52 2.87
C LEU A 42 5.87 11.93 3.24
N GLY A 43 4.99 12.74 3.84
CA GLY A 43 5.31 14.10 4.27
C GLY A 43 5.51 15.09 3.12
N LEU A 44 4.90 14.83 1.95
CA LEU A 44 4.88 15.83 0.88
C LEU A 44 4.05 17.06 1.32
N PRO A 45 4.41 18.27 0.85
CA PRO A 45 3.67 19.48 1.18
C PRO A 45 2.18 19.32 0.87
N ALA A 46 1.31 19.76 1.79
CA ALA A 46 -0.15 19.60 1.69
C ALA A 46 -0.74 20.06 0.34
N ARG A 47 -0.12 21.04 -0.32
CA ARG A 47 -0.55 21.53 -1.64
C ARG A 47 -0.39 20.50 -2.77
N LEU A 48 0.59 19.61 -2.66
CA LEU A 48 0.87 18.54 -3.63
C LEU A 48 0.06 17.29 -3.32
N SER A 49 0.03 16.86 -2.06
CA SER A 49 -0.75 15.68 -1.62
C SER A 49 -2.26 15.89 -1.72
N ALA A 50 -2.75 17.13 -1.50
CA ALA A 50 -4.16 17.44 -1.62
C ALA A 50 -4.66 17.66 -3.06
N SER A 51 -3.78 17.65 -4.07
CA SER A 51 -4.17 17.89 -5.47
C SER A 51 -4.55 16.59 -6.21
N PRO A 52 -5.83 16.39 -6.59
CA PRO A 52 -6.24 15.21 -7.35
C PRO A 52 -5.65 15.21 -8.76
N LEU A 53 -5.37 16.40 -9.30
CA LEU A 53 -4.67 16.59 -10.57
C LEU A 53 -3.25 16.04 -10.52
N PHE A 54 -2.51 16.30 -9.44
CA PHE A 54 -1.15 15.79 -9.27
C PHE A 54 -1.12 14.26 -9.23
N ALA A 55 -1.99 13.64 -8.42
CA ALA A 55 -2.07 12.19 -8.32
C ALA A 55 -2.46 11.52 -9.65
N ARG A 56 -3.32 12.15 -10.46
CA ARG A 56 -3.71 11.65 -11.81
C ARG A 56 -2.62 11.89 -12.85
N ALA A 57 -1.93 13.02 -12.78
CA ALA A 57 -0.88 13.37 -13.72
C ALA A 57 0.38 12.51 -13.51
N PHE A 58 0.68 12.14 -12.27
CA PHE A 58 1.94 11.49 -11.94
C PHE A 58 2.19 10.15 -12.69
N PRO A 59 1.25 9.18 -12.74
CA PRO A 59 1.42 7.98 -13.56
C PRO A 59 1.56 8.26 -15.05
N VAL A 60 0.86 9.28 -15.55
CA VAL A 60 0.94 9.70 -16.96
C VAL A 60 2.32 10.29 -17.27
N VAL A 61 2.88 11.07 -16.34
CA VAL A 61 4.23 11.62 -16.45
C VAL A 61 5.28 10.50 -16.46
N GLU A 62 5.15 9.49 -15.59
CA GLU A 62 6.07 8.34 -15.60
C GLU A 62 6.03 7.59 -16.94
N ILE A 63 4.85 7.31 -17.47
CA ILE A 63 4.68 6.65 -18.77
C ILE A 63 5.26 7.52 -19.89
N ALA A 64 4.95 8.82 -19.90
CA ALA A 64 5.43 9.74 -20.93
C ALA A 64 6.96 9.86 -20.92
N LEU A 65 7.58 9.98 -19.74
CA LEU A 65 9.04 10.00 -19.59
C LEU A 65 9.65 8.67 -20.05
N GLY A 66 9.09 7.54 -19.61
CA GLY A 66 9.58 6.22 -20.00
C GLY A 66 9.51 5.96 -21.50
N LEU A 67 8.39 6.30 -22.15
CA LEU A 67 8.25 6.21 -23.60
C LEU A 67 9.18 7.17 -24.35
N ALA A 68 9.36 8.39 -23.85
CA ALA A 68 10.29 9.34 -24.45
C ALA A 68 11.75 8.87 -24.35
N ILE A 69 12.14 8.22 -23.25
CA ILE A 69 13.47 7.60 -23.12
C ILE A 69 13.65 6.48 -24.15
N LEU A 70 12.63 5.65 -24.35
CA LEU A 70 12.71 4.48 -25.22
C LEU A 70 12.65 4.80 -26.72
N LEU A 71 11.81 5.78 -27.09
CA LEU A 71 11.38 5.97 -28.47
C LEU A 71 11.80 7.32 -29.08
N ALA A 72 12.07 8.33 -28.26
CA ALA A 72 12.37 9.67 -28.80
C ALA A 72 13.83 9.79 -29.23
N PRO A 73 14.12 10.58 -30.29
CA PRO A 73 15.48 10.97 -30.64
C PRO A 73 16.03 12.02 -29.66
N ALA A 74 17.34 12.28 -29.72
CA ALA A 74 17.94 13.45 -29.09
C ALA A 74 17.41 14.75 -29.76
N PRO A 75 17.14 15.85 -29.02
CA PRO A 75 17.43 16.07 -27.59
C PRO A 75 16.32 15.62 -26.63
N LEU A 76 15.15 15.23 -27.14
CA LEU A 76 13.98 14.86 -26.33
C LEU A 76 14.28 13.68 -25.40
N HIS A 77 15.02 12.68 -25.88
CA HIS A 77 15.55 11.57 -25.08
C HIS A 77 16.31 12.05 -23.83
N ARG A 78 17.23 13.02 -24.00
CA ARG A 78 18.03 13.57 -22.88
C ARG A 78 17.18 14.36 -21.91
N GLY A 79 16.22 15.13 -22.39
CA GLY A 79 15.25 15.82 -21.54
C GLY A 79 14.43 14.83 -20.70
N ALA A 80 14.02 13.71 -21.29
CA ALA A 80 13.29 12.67 -20.58
C ALA A 80 14.15 11.94 -19.53
N LEU A 81 15.43 11.66 -19.82
CA LEU A 81 16.37 11.12 -18.84
C LEU A 81 16.61 12.07 -17.66
N LEU A 82 16.73 13.38 -17.91
CA LEU A 82 16.81 14.38 -16.82
C LEU A 82 15.55 14.37 -15.95
N GLY A 83 14.38 14.27 -16.58
CA GLY A 83 13.11 14.11 -15.87
C GLY A 83 13.06 12.84 -15.02
N ALA A 84 13.52 11.72 -15.57
CA ALA A 84 13.62 10.45 -14.85
C ALA A 84 14.56 10.54 -13.66
N VAL A 85 15.76 11.11 -13.83
CA VAL A 85 16.70 11.37 -12.72
C VAL A 85 16.05 12.20 -11.63
N ALA A 86 15.31 13.25 -11.98
CA ALA A 86 14.62 14.08 -11.00
C ALA A 86 13.56 13.27 -10.21
N VAL A 87 12.77 12.44 -10.89
CA VAL A 87 11.77 11.56 -10.26
C VAL A 87 12.43 10.50 -9.38
N ASP A 88 13.49 9.84 -9.87
CA ASP A 88 14.22 8.79 -9.14
C ASP A 88 14.93 9.35 -7.90
N VAL A 89 15.46 10.58 -7.97
CA VAL A 89 16.00 11.28 -6.79
C VAL A 89 14.90 11.50 -5.76
N VAL A 90 13.71 11.95 -6.18
CA VAL A 90 12.57 12.10 -5.26
C VAL A 90 12.20 10.76 -4.64
N PHE A 91 12.10 9.68 -5.42
CA PHE A 91 11.82 8.35 -4.90
C PHE A 91 12.90 7.81 -3.96
N LEU A 92 14.17 8.06 -4.25
CA LEU A 92 15.27 7.67 -3.38
C LEU A 92 15.22 8.43 -2.05
N VAL A 93 14.98 9.74 -2.07
CA VAL A 93 14.83 10.54 -0.86
C VAL A 93 13.64 10.04 -0.03
N VAL A 94 12.50 9.79 -0.68
CA VAL A 94 11.31 9.22 -0.06
C VAL A 94 11.62 7.87 0.58
N ALA A 95 12.26 6.95 -0.15
CA ALA A 95 12.62 5.63 0.36
C ALA A 95 13.60 5.69 1.54
N VAL A 96 14.60 6.56 1.49
CA VAL A 96 15.55 6.76 2.59
C VAL A 96 14.85 7.33 3.82
N ARG A 97 13.97 8.31 3.66
CA ARG A 97 13.20 8.88 4.76
C ARG A 97 12.26 7.85 5.39
N ALA A 98 11.56 7.06 4.57
CA ALA A 98 10.67 6.01 5.03
C ALA A 98 11.41 4.89 5.79
N VAL A 99 12.58 4.46 5.33
CA VAL A 99 13.39 3.44 6.02
C VAL A 99 14.02 3.96 7.32
N ARG A 100 14.30 5.27 7.40
CA ARG A 100 14.84 5.92 8.60
C ARG A 100 13.76 6.44 9.55
N ALA A 101 12.49 6.36 9.16
CA ALA A 101 11.41 6.72 10.04
C ALA A 101 11.44 5.77 11.26
N PRO A 102 11.24 6.29 12.49
CA PRO A 102 11.12 5.45 13.68
C PRO A 102 10.03 4.39 13.53
N GLU A 103 9.00 4.71 12.75
CA GLU A 103 7.84 3.86 12.46
C GLU A 103 7.90 3.28 11.04
N PRO A 104 7.59 1.99 10.85
CA PRO A 104 7.62 1.35 9.54
C PRO A 104 6.48 1.83 8.64
N VAL A 105 6.80 2.66 7.65
CA VAL A 105 5.83 3.20 6.68
C VAL A 105 5.53 2.15 5.60
N GLU A 106 4.25 1.78 5.44
CA GLU A 106 3.78 0.97 4.32
C GLU A 106 3.53 1.86 3.10
N CYS A 107 4.27 1.65 2.00
CA CYS A 107 4.23 2.52 0.82
C CYS A 107 4.01 1.75 -0.48
N GLU A 108 3.00 2.19 -1.24
CA GLU A 108 2.60 1.60 -2.52
C GLU A 108 3.28 2.27 -3.74
N CYS A 109 4.56 2.64 -3.60
CA CYS A 109 5.30 3.42 -4.61
C CYS A 109 5.39 2.78 -6.01
N PHE A 110 5.11 1.48 -6.15
CA PHE A 110 5.10 0.73 -7.41
C PHE A 110 3.75 0.07 -7.74
N GLY A 111 2.64 0.61 -7.22
CA GLY A 111 1.29 0.11 -7.57
C GLY A 111 1.06 -1.35 -7.16
N GLY A 112 1.36 -1.74 -5.91
CA GLY A 112 1.09 -3.09 -5.40
C GLY A 112 2.13 -4.15 -5.76
N LEU A 113 3.33 -3.74 -6.18
CA LEU A 113 4.46 -4.64 -6.48
C LEU A 113 5.60 -4.59 -5.45
N GLY A 114 5.47 -3.78 -4.39
CA GLY A 114 6.46 -3.67 -3.32
C GLY A 114 6.03 -4.42 -2.06
N ASP A 115 7.00 -4.82 -1.24
CA ASP A 115 6.74 -5.31 0.11
C ASP A 115 5.98 -4.25 0.92
N ALA A 116 5.04 -4.69 1.76
CA ALA A 116 4.29 -3.83 2.68
C ALA A 116 5.22 -3.01 3.61
N ARG A 117 6.47 -3.43 3.80
CA ARG A 117 7.51 -2.67 4.52
C ARG A 117 8.56 -2.11 3.58
N MET A 118 8.83 -0.80 3.65
CA MET A 118 10.03 -0.25 3.02
C MET A 118 11.27 -0.70 3.80
N THR A 119 12.19 -1.41 3.14
CA THR A 119 13.44 -1.89 3.75
C THR A 119 14.66 -1.28 3.06
N GLY A 120 15.87 -1.55 3.56
CA GLY A 120 17.11 -1.17 2.89
C GLY A 120 17.23 -1.69 1.45
N ARG A 121 16.53 -2.79 1.12
CA ARG A 121 16.42 -3.29 -0.26
C ARG A 121 15.70 -2.30 -1.18
N THR A 122 14.68 -1.60 -0.68
CA THR A 122 13.95 -0.57 -1.43
C THR A 122 14.85 0.62 -1.75
N VAL A 123 15.70 1.03 -0.81
CA VAL A 123 16.71 2.09 -1.04
C VAL A 123 17.71 1.65 -2.10
N ALA A 124 18.24 0.44 -1.99
CA ALA A 124 19.18 -0.12 -2.97
C ALA A 124 18.56 -0.17 -4.38
N ARG A 125 17.31 -0.63 -4.50
CA ARG A 125 16.58 -0.66 -5.77
C ARG A 125 16.45 0.74 -6.40
N ASN A 126 16.03 1.74 -5.64
CA ASN A 126 15.89 3.11 -6.14
C ASN A 126 17.24 3.73 -6.51
N ALA A 127 18.30 3.43 -5.75
CA ALA A 127 19.66 3.87 -6.08
C ALA A 127 20.16 3.25 -7.39
N VAL A 128 19.83 1.98 -7.66
CA VAL A 128 20.15 1.33 -8.94
C VAL A 128 19.40 1.96 -10.10
N LEU A 129 18.10 2.25 -9.96
CA LEU A 129 17.32 2.93 -11.02
C LEU A 129 17.90 4.31 -11.35
N LEU A 130 18.24 5.09 -10.31
CA LEU A 130 18.91 6.38 -10.47
C LEU A 130 20.26 6.22 -11.19
N ALA A 131 21.07 5.22 -10.82
CA ALA A 131 22.35 4.96 -11.47
C ALA A 131 22.19 4.58 -12.96
N LEU A 132 21.17 3.80 -13.31
CA LEU A 132 20.85 3.45 -14.69
C LEU A 132 20.43 4.67 -15.52
N ALA A 133 19.60 5.55 -14.96
CA ALA A 133 19.20 6.80 -15.60
C ALA A 133 20.40 7.74 -15.81
N LEU A 134 21.28 7.87 -14.80
CA LEU A 134 22.52 8.65 -14.91
C LEU A 134 23.48 8.06 -15.94
N ALA A 135 23.63 6.73 -15.99
CA ALA A 135 24.43 6.07 -17.01
C ALA A 135 23.91 6.34 -18.42
N GLY A 136 22.58 6.28 -18.63
CA GLY A 136 21.96 6.68 -19.88
C GLY A 136 22.26 8.13 -20.27
N LEU A 137 22.32 9.04 -19.30
CA LEU A 137 22.61 10.46 -19.54
C LEU A 137 24.06 10.72 -19.98
N VAL A 138 25.00 9.91 -19.49
CA VAL A 138 26.41 9.93 -19.90
C VAL A 138 26.57 9.45 -21.35
N GLY A 139 25.71 8.52 -21.80
CA GLY A 139 25.69 8.04 -23.17
C GLY A 139 25.33 9.12 -24.19
N ALA A 140 25.87 8.99 -25.40
CA ALA A 140 25.55 9.89 -26.51
C ALA A 140 24.38 9.39 -27.36
N THR A 141 24.11 8.08 -27.32
CA THR A 141 23.18 7.39 -28.23
C THR A 141 21.82 7.14 -27.59
N ALA A 142 20.75 7.49 -28.30
CA ALA A 142 19.39 7.14 -27.89
C ALA A 142 19.12 5.65 -28.18
N PRO A 143 18.40 4.91 -27.33
CA PRO A 143 18.04 3.50 -27.56
C PRO A 143 17.31 3.29 -28.88
N ALA A 144 16.51 4.28 -29.30
CA ALA A 144 15.78 4.26 -30.57
C ALA A 144 16.70 4.17 -31.80
N GLU A 145 17.94 4.67 -31.70
CA GLU A 145 18.94 4.60 -32.76
C GLU A 145 19.64 3.24 -32.82
N LEU A 146 19.52 2.43 -31.76
CA LEU A 146 20.05 1.06 -31.64
C LEU A 146 19.02 -0.04 -31.94
N LEU A 147 17.81 0.30 -32.43
CA LEU A 147 16.67 -0.62 -32.53
C LEU A 147 16.78 -1.75 -33.58
N VAL A 148 17.92 -1.94 -34.27
CA VAL A 148 18.11 -3.06 -35.21
C VAL A 148 18.94 -4.22 -34.64
N PRO A 149 19.94 -4.01 -33.73
CA PRO A 149 20.62 -5.13 -33.04
C PRO A 149 20.31 -5.27 -31.52
N GLY A 150 19.64 -4.30 -30.88
CA GLY A 150 19.51 -4.22 -29.40
C GLY A 150 18.30 -4.93 -28.76
N VAL A 151 17.37 -5.43 -29.57
CA VAL A 151 16.10 -6.05 -29.12
C VAL A 151 16.28 -7.16 -28.07
N PRO A 152 17.26 -8.09 -28.19
CA PRO A 152 17.43 -9.17 -27.21
C PRO A 152 17.92 -8.67 -25.84
N ALA A 153 18.80 -7.68 -25.81
CA ALA A 153 19.34 -7.11 -24.58
C ALA A 153 18.28 -6.27 -23.85
N LEU A 154 17.50 -5.50 -24.60
CA LEU A 154 16.34 -4.80 -24.08
C LEU A 154 15.32 -5.79 -23.48
N LEU A 155 14.96 -6.86 -24.21
CA LEU A 155 14.08 -7.92 -23.71
C LEU A 155 14.62 -8.62 -22.46
N ALA A 156 15.92 -8.93 -22.40
CA ALA A 156 16.52 -9.58 -21.24
C ALA A 156 16.52 -8.68 -20.00
N VAL A 157 16.78 -7.38 -20.17
CA VAL A 157 16.74 -6.40 -19.07
C VAL A 157 15.31 -6.13 -18.62
N LEU A 158 14.37 -5.98 -19.57
CA LEU A 158 12.94 -5.91 -19.30
C LEU A 158 12.44 -7.13 -18.52
N LEU A 159 12.83 -8.33 -18.96
CA LEU A 159 12.47 -9.59 -18.33
C LEU A 159 13.09 -9.70 -16.93
N ALA A 160 14.36 -9.34 -16.77
CA ALA A 160 15.02 -9.36 -15.45
C ALA A 160 14.37 -8.38 -14.47
N LEU A 161 14.04 -7.16 -14.92
CA LEU A 161 13.39 -6.14 -14.08
C LEU A 161 11.93 -6.49 -13.78
N ALA A 162 11.23 -7.18 -14.68
CA ALA A 162 9.89 -7.73 -14.43
C ALA A 162 9.92 -8.97 -13.53
N LEU A 163 10.99 -9.77 -13.59
CA LEU A 163 11.15 -10.98 -12.77
C LEU A 163 11.49 -10.67 -11.31
N VAL A 164 12.11 -9.53 -10.99
CA VAL A 164 12.38 -9.13 -9.59
C VAL A 164 11.08 -9.03 -8.76
N PRO A 165 10.04 -8.26 -9.14
CA PRO A 165 8.81 -8.21 -8.38
C PRO A 165 8.00 -9.52 -8.45
N VAL A 166 8.13 -10.31 -9.52
CA VAL A 166 7.49 -11.65 -9.61
C VAL A 166 8.17 -12.64 -8.67
N ARG A 167 9.51 -12.62 -8.57
CA ARG A 167 10.29 -13.42 -7.63
C ARG A 167 10.03 -13.00 -6.20
N ASP A 168 10.00 -11.70 -5.92
CA ASP A 168 9.65 -11.16 -4.60
C ASP A 168 8.23 -11.60 -4.20
N ARG A 169 7.29 -11.66 -5.16
CA ARG A 169 5.96 -12.26 -4.95
C ARG A 169 6.00 -13.77 -4.74
N LEU A 170 6.86 -14.52 -5.40
CA LEU A 170 6.98 -15.97 -5.20
C LEU A 170 7.61 -16.29 -3.84
N THR A 171 8.51 -15.44 -3.35
CA THR A 171 9.08 -15.56 -1.99
C THR A 171 8.16 -15.02 -0.91
N ALA A 172 7.34 -14.00 -1.19
CA ALA A 172 6.27 -13.56 -0.30
C ALA A 172 5.07 -14.51 -0.29
N ARG A 173 4.89 -15.28 -1.37
CA ARG A 173 4.00 -16.45 -1.48
C ARG A 173 4.67 -17.74 -0.99
N THR A 174 5.65 -17.71 -0.09
CA THR A 174 5.83 -18.89 0.75
C THR A 174 4.48 -19.08 1.43
N PRO A 175 3.72 -20.15 1.10
CA PRO A 175 2.48 -20.40 1.79
C PRO A 175 2.85 -20.48 3.26
N ALA A 176 2.12 -19.78 4.12
CA ALA A 176 1.98 -20.24 5.48
C ALA A 176 1.69 -21.75 5.36
N THR A 177 2.55 -22.56 5.98
CA THR A 177 2.53 -24.01 5.80
C THR A 177 1.09 -24.48 5.97
N ASP A 178 0.49 -25.05 4.91
CA ASP A 178 -0.86 -25.61 4.86
C ASP A 178 -0.97 -26.76 5.88
N THR A 179 -1.03 -26.39 7.14
CA THR A 179 -1.72 -27.15 8.16
C THR A 179 -3.10 -26.51 8.19
N PRO A 180 -4.20 -27.27 8.05
CA PRO A 180 -5.54 -26.74 8.29
C PRO A 180 -5.51 -26.10 9.67
N THR A 181 -5.45 -24.77 9.71
CA THR A 181 -5.43 -24.03 10.96
C THR A 181 -6.89 -23.91 11.33
N ASP A 182 -7.30 -24.69 12.33
CA ASP A 182 -8.65 -24.58 12.85
C ASP A 182 -8.82 -23.18 13.43
N SER A 183 -9.92 -22.52 13.12
CA SER A 183 -10.30 -21.24 13.75
C SER A 183 -10.32 -21.32 15.28
N ALA A 184 -10.51 -22.52 15.84
CA ALA A 184 -10.45 -22.77 17.27
C ALA A 184 -9.03 -22.63 17.87
N ASP A 185 -7.98 -22.81 17.06
CA ASP A 185 -6.58 -22.69 17.49
C ASP A 185 -6.05 -21.24 17.33
N LEU A 186 -6.84 -20.37 16.70
CA LEU A 186 -6.50 -18.96 16.48
C LEU A 186 -7.00 -18.11 17.63
N VAL A 187 -6.14 -17.26 18.16
CA VAL A 187 -6.40 -16.48 19.36
C VAL A 187 -6.08 -15.01 19.11
N LEU A 188 -7.01 -14.15 19.53
CA LEU A 188 -6.80 -12.72 19.69
C LEU A 188 -6.63 -12.39 21.18
N LEU A 189 -5.93 -11.31 21.49
CA LEU A 189 -5.76 -10.87 22.89
C LEU A 189 -6.64 -9.66 23.18
N THR A 190 -7.19 -9.55 24.37
CA THR A 190 -7.81 -8.30 24.85
C THR A 190 -6.74 -7.25 25.17
N ALA A 191 -7.15 -6.00 25.44
CA ALA A 191 -6.26 -4.97 25.97
C ALA A 191 -5.55 -5.39 27.28
N ALA A 192 -6.18 -6.25 28.09
CA ALA A 192 -5.60 -6.83 29.30
C ALA A 192 -4.64 -8.02 29.03
N GLY A 193 -4.51 -8.45 27.76
CA GLY A 193 -3.70 -9.59 27.36
C GLY A 193 -4.38 -10.94 27.55
N GLU A 194 -5.70 -10.97 27.76
CA GLU A 194 -6.45 -12.22 27.90
C GLU A 194 -6.70 -12.84 26.52
N PRO A 195 -6.42 -14.14 26.34
CA PRO A 195 -6.67 -14.82 25.07
C PRO A 195 -8.16 -15.09 24.86
N ILE A 196 -8.67 -14.75 23.68
CA ILE A 196 -10.02 -15.06 23.20
C ILE A 196 -9.91 -15.80 21.88
N ALA A 197 -10.60 -16.93 21.73
CA ALA A 197 -10.56 -17.70 20.48
C ALA A 197 -11.27 -16.93 19.34
N LEU A 198 -10.73 -17.01 18.13
CA LEU A 198 -11.32 -16.36 16.95
C LEU A 198 -12.75 -16.85 16.71
N ALA A 199 -13.00 -18.13 16.94
CA ALA A 199 -14.31 -18.76 16.78
C ALA A 199 -15.42 -18.15 17.67
N GLU A 200 -15.07 -17.49 18.79
CA GLU A 200 -16.05 -16.83 19.66
C GLU A 200 -16.70 -15.61 18.99
N TRP A 201 -16.07 -15.05 17.96
CA TRP A 201 -16.55 -13.90 17.21
C TRP A 201 -17.40 -14.27 15.98
N ALA A 202 -17.73 -15.56 15.81
CA ALA A 202 -18.56 -16.01 14.70
C ALA A 202 -20.06 -15.97 15.01
N ASP A 203 -20.48 -15.89 16.27
CA ASP A 203 -21.90 -15.85 16.66
C ASP A 203 -22.12 -14.88 17.84
N PRO A 204 -22.74 -13.70 17.63
CA PRO A 204 -23.38 -13.25 16.39
C PRO A 204 -22.37 -12.90 15.27
N PRO A 205 -22.83 -12.76 14.00
CA PRO A 205 -21.95 -12.38 12.90
C PRO A 205 -21.18 -11.08 13.21
N THR A 206 -19.85 -11.16 13.23
CA THR A 206 -19.00 -10.05 13.67
C THR A 206 -18.11 -9.53 12.56
N HIS A 207 -18.19 -8.24 12.32
CA HIS A 207 -17.24 -7.50 11.48
C HIS A 207 -15.94 -7.25 12.24
N LEU A 208 -14.87 -7.95 11.87
CA LEU A 208 -13.53 -7.64 12.36
C LEU A 208 -12.87 -6.62 11.43
N VAL A 209 -12.47 -5.45 11.98
CA VAL A 209 -11.77 -4.42 11.22
C VAL A 209 -10.34 -4.28 11.73
N PHE A 210 -9.37 -4.58 10.88
CA PHE A 210 -7.96 -4.63 11.22
C PHE A 210 -7.26 -3.29 10.98
N PHE A 211 -6.61 -2.78 12.02
CA PHE A 211 -5.84 -1.55 12.02
C PHE A 211 -4.35 -1.85 12.22
N SER A 212 -3.51 -1.02 11.61
CA SER A 212 -2.06 -1.01 11.81
C SER A 212 -1.64 0.36 12.32
N PRO A 213 -0.75 0.45 13.33
CA PRO A 213 -0.42 1.72 13.99
C PRO A 213 0.26 2.69 13.01
N SER A 214 1.08 2.18 12.09
CA SER A 214 1.78 2.98 11.08
C SER A 214 0.99 3.19 9.77
N CYS A 215 -0.30 2.84 9.72
CA CYS A 215 -1.11 2.99 8.52
C CYS A 215 -1.95 4.28 8.58
N ILE A 216 -1.66 5.25 7.72
CA ILE A 216 -2.40 6.53 7.72
C ILE A 216 -3.88 6.35 7.38
N SER A 217 -4.21 5.43 6.48
CA SER A 217 -5.62 5.14 6.19
C SER A 217 -6.33 4.54 7.41
N CYS A 218 -5.60 3.89 8.33
CA CYS A 218 -6.16 3.44 9.61
C CYS A 218 -6.43 4.64 10.54
N HIS A 219 -5.52 5.60 10.62
CA HIS A 219 -5.72 6.84 11.41
C HIS A 219 -6.97 7.60 10.95
N GLU A 220 -7.14 7.77 9.63
CA GLU A 220 -8.32 8.42 9.05
C GLU A 220 -9.61 7.62 9.30
N LEU A 221 -9.51 6.29 9.38
CA LEU A 221 -10.66 5.42 9.58
C LEU A 221 -11.18 5.47 11.02
N VAL A 222 -10.33 5.68 12.03
CA VAL A 222 -10.75 5.66 13.45
C VAL A 222 -11.92 6.62 13.70
N GLU A 223 -11.85 7.83 13.15
CA GLU A 223 -12.90 8.83 13.35
C GLU A 223 -14.24 8.42 12.73
N ARG A 224 -14.24 7.63 11.65
CA ARG A 224 -15.47 7.09 11.05
C ARG A 224 -15.95 5.86 11.81
N PHE A 225 -15.02 4.97 12.13
CA PHE A 225 -15.27 3.70 12.78
C PHE A 225 -16.04 3.86 14.11
N ARG A 226 -15.70 4.88 14.92
CA ARG A 226 -16.42 5.19 16.17
C ARG A 226 -17.93 5.43 15.99
N TRP A 227 -18.37 5.81 14.80
CA TRP A 227 -19.79 6.06 14.50
C TRP A 227 -20.52 4.85 13.93
N TRP A 228 -19.78 3.87 13.41
CA TRP A 228 -20.35 2.70 12.73
C TRP A 228 -21.27 1.83 13.58
N PRO A 229 -21.10 1.71 14.91
CA PRO A 229 -22.09 1.02 15.74
C PRO A 229 -23.53 1.53 15.59
N ASN A 230 -23.72 2.81 15.23
CA ASN A 230 -25.05 3.40 14.99
C ASN A 230 -25.67 3.02 13.64
N GLY A 231 -24.89 2.38 12.76
CA GLY A 231 -25.25 2.05 11.39
C GLY A 231 -25.09 0.59 11.02
N LEU A 232 -24.76 -0.28 11.98
CA LEU A 232 -24.72 -1.73 11.79
C LEU A 232 -26.09 -2.28 11.40
N ARG A 233 -26.10 -3.44 10.72
CA ARG A 233 -27.35 -4.17 10.50
C ARG A 233 -27.76 -4.86 11.80
N GLU A 234 -29.06 -5.10 11.93
CA GLU A 234 -29.60 -5.75 13.11
C GLU A 234 -29.03 -7.17 13.27
N GLY A 235 -28.48 -7.47 14.45
CA GLY A 235 -27.86 -8.76 14.75
C GLY A 235 -26.40 -8.92 14.28
N GLU A 236 -25.78 -7.88 13.73
CA GLU A 236 -24.34 -7.85 13.41
C GLU A 236 -23.54 -7.09 14.48
N GLU A 237 -22.32 -7.55 14.79
CA GLU A 237 -21.39 -6.89 15.70
C GLU A 237 -20.17 -6.31 14.97
N LEU A 238 -19.43 -5.43 15.64
CA LEU A 238 -18.26 -4.75 15.09
C LEU A 238 -17.14 -4.70 16.13
N MET A 239 -15.95 -5.16 15.73
CA MET A 239 -14.81 -5.25 16.62
C MET A 239 -13.53 -4.74 15.94
N PRO A 240 -12.83 -3.74 16.52
CA PRO A 240 -11.52 -3.35 16.03
C PRO A 240 -10.47 -4.39 16.44
N VAL A 241 -9.59 -4.73 15.51
CA VAL A 241 -8.44 -5.62 15.72
C VAL A 241 -7.15 -4.88 15.40
N PHE A 242 -6.23 -4.83 16.34
CA PHE A 242 -4.98 -4.11 16.27
C PHE A 242 -3.83 -5.07 15.93
N LEU A 243 -3.14 -4.80 14.82
CA LEU A 243 -2.04 -5.60 14.30
C LEU A 243 -0.71 -5.22 14.97
N GLY A 244 -0.60 -5.50 16.26
CA GLY A 244 0.55 -5.17 17.10
C GLY A 244 0.20 -5.32 18.59
N ALA A 245 1.05 -4.79 19.45
CA ALA A 245 0.81 -4.73 20.89
C ALA A 245 0.09 -3.42 21.29
N PRO A 246 -0.59 -3.37 22.45
CA PRO A 246 -1.19 -2.13 22.97
C PRO A 246 -0.24 -0.94 23.00
N ALA A 247 1.03 -1.17 23.35
CA ALA A 247 2.05 -0.13 23.38
C ALA A 247 2.26 0.54 22.02
N ASP A 248 2.20 -0.21 20.92
CA ASP A 248 2.41 0.33 19.56
C ASP A 248 1.29 1.31 19.16
N PHE A 249 0.08 1.13 19.70
CA PHE A 249 -1.07 1.99 19.40
C PHE A 249 -1.22 3.14 20.40
N ALA A 250 -0.77 2.94 21.65
CA ALA A 250 -0.80 3.98 22.68
C ALA A 250 0.09 5.19 22.36
N GLU A 251 1.10 5.03 21.49
CA GLU A 251 1.93 6.14 20.99
C GLU A 251 1.16 7.09 20.05
N HIS A 252 -0.03 6.70 19.59
CA HIS A 252 -0.81 7.42 18.60
C HIS A 252 -2.16 7.86 19.19
N GLU A 253 -2.28 9.15 19.51
CA GLU A 253 -3.47 9.74 20.13
C GLU A 253 -4.79 9.42 19.40
N VAL A 254 -4.75 9.30 18.07
CA VAL A 254 -5.91 8.98 17.24
C VAL A 254 -6.56 7.63 17.61
N PHE A 255 -5.78 6.64 18.05
CA PHE A 255 -6.29 5.32 18.40
C PHE A 255 -6.76 5.22 19.85
N ALA A 256 -6.48 6.22 20.69
CA ALA A 256 -6.85 6.22 22.11
C ALA A 256 -8.32 5.81 22.38
N PRO A 257 -9.33 6.23 21.60
CA PRO A 257 -10.72 5.81 21.81
C PRO A 257 -10.99 4.32 21.59
N LEU A 258 -10.09 3.60 20.90
CA LEU A 258 -10.25 2.19 20.54
C LEU A 258 -9.34 1.26 21.34
N VAL A 259 -8.26 1.76 21.96
CA VAL A 259 -7.23 0.94 22.63
C VAL A 259 -7.82 -0.03 23.65
N GLU A 260 -8.75 0.43 24.49
CA GLU A 260 -9.40 -0.40 25.54
C GLU A 260 -10.47 -1.35 24.99
N HIS A 261 -10.95 -1.11 23.77
CA HIS A 261 -12.04 -1.86 23.14
C HIS A 261 -11.55 -2.76 21.99
N ALA A 262 -10.27 -2.69 21.64
CA ALA A 262 -9.68 -3.46 20.57
C ALA A 262 -9.23 -4.83 21.04
N LEU A 263 -9.33 -5.79 20.11
CA LEU A 263 -8.58 -7.03 20.16
C LEU A 263 -7.21 -6.82 19.55
N TYR A 264 -6.25 -7.66 19.92
CA TYR A 264 -4.86 -7.56 19.51
C TYR A 264 -4.39 -8.84 18.86
N ASP A 265 -3.74 -8.70 17.70
CA ASP A 265 -3.10 -9.77 16.95
C ASP A 265 -1.59 -9.44 16.82
N PRO A 266 -0.82 -9.58 17.92
CA PRO A 266 0.56 -9.11 17.98
C PRO A 266 1.46 -9.84 16.98
N ASP A 267 1.25 -11.15 16.82
CA ASP A 267 2.02 -12.00 15.91
C ASP A 267 1.44 -12.06 14.49
N ARG A 268 0.30 -11.39 14.26
CA ARG A 268 -0.40 -11.32 12.97
C ARG A 268 -0.86 -12.71 12.47
N SER A 269 -1.04 -13.66 13.38
CA SER A 269 -1.37 -15.05 13.06
C SER A 269 -2.81 -15.17 12.58
N VAL A 270 -3.73 -14.47 13.26
CA VAL A 270 -5.14 -14.39 12.86
C VAL A 270 -5.27 -13.69 11.52
N ALA A 271 -4.64 -12.53 11.37
CA ALA A 271 -4.66 -11.77 10.13
C ALA A 271 -4.12 -12.61 8.96
N ALA A 272 -3.04 -13.36 9.16
CA ALA A 272 -2.51 -14.27 8.15
C ALA A 272 -3.52 -15.37 7.78
N ALA A 273 -4.17 -15.99 8.76
CA ALA A 273 -5.13 -17.07 8.55
C ALA A 273 -6.40 -16.62 7.82
N VAL A 274 -6.89 -15.39 8.07
CA VAL A 274 -8.05 -14.81 7.38
C VAL A 274 -7.69 -14.18 6.02
N GLY A 275 -6.47 -14.41 5.52
CA GLY A 275 -6.05 -14.01 4.17
C GLY A 275 -5.69 -12.54 4.04
N ARG A 276 -5.02 -11.95 5.05
CA ARG A 276 -4.63 -10.54 5.09
C ARG A 276 -4.10 -10.00 3.76
N GLY A 277 -4.72 -8.92 3.31
CA GLY A 277 -4.24 -8.02 2.27
C GLY A 277 -3.72 -6.69 2.84
N ALA A 278 -4.26 -5.56 2.34
CA ALA A 278 -3.90 -4.22 2.79
C ALA A 278 -4.66 -3.80 4.06
N THR A 279 -4.13 -2.81 4.78
CA THR A 279 -4.80 -2.17 5.93
C THR A 279 -5.31 -0.75 5.57
N PRO A 280 -6.41 -0.26 6.18
CA PRO A 280 -7.32 -1.01 7.05
C PRO A 280 -7.97 -2.15 6.28
N GLY A 281 -8.15 -3.27 6.99
CA GLY A 281 -8.69 -4.51 6.45
C GLY A 281 -9.98 -4.91 7.14
N HIS A 282 -10.76 -5.78 6.53
CA HIS A 282 -12.02 -6.24 7.11
C HIS A 282 -12.39 -7.64 6.63
N VAL A 283 -12.94 -8.43 7.55
CA VAL A 283 -13.62 -9.71 7.29
C VAL A 283 -14.91 -9.77 8.13
N LEU A 284 -15.93 -10.46 7.62
CA LEU A 284 -17.10 -10.83 8.42
C LEU A 284 -16.94 -12.29 8.86
N LEU A 285 -16.95 -12.52 10.17
CA LEU A 285 -17.03 -13.85 10.75
C LEU A 285 -18.50 -14.23 10.97
N ASP A 286 -18.85 -15.45 10.59
CA ASP A 286 -20.16 -16.04 10.87
C ASP A 286 -19.99 -17.58 10.98
N PRO A 287 -21.02 -18.35 11.39
CA PRO A 287 -20.89 -19.80 11.56
C PRO A 287 -20.60 -20.56 10.25
N ALA A 288 -20.92 -19.98 9.09
CA ALA A 288 -20.58 -20.53 7.78
C ALA A 288 -19.17 -20.12 7.31
N HIS A 289 -18.62 -19.04 7.84
CA HIS A 289 -17.33 -18.46 7.51
C HIS A 289 -16.44 -18.25 8.76
N PRO A 290 -15.94 -19.32 9.39
CA PRO A 290 -15.16 -19.24 10.64
C PRO A 290 -13.77 -18.59 10.48
N LEU A 291 -13.29 -18.43 9.24
CA LEU A 291 -12.06 -17.68 8.90
C LEU A 291 -12.37 -16.41 8.09
N GLY A 292 -13.63 -16.01 8.04
CA GLY A 292 -14.10 -14.83 7.34
C GLY A 292 -14.55 -15.07 5.91
N ASP A 293 -15.44 -14.22 5.43
CA ASP A 293 -16.01 -14.25 4.08
C ASP A 293 -15.12 -13.58 2.99
N GLY A 294 -13.84 -13.40 3.32
CA GLY A 294 -12.83 -12.83 2.43
C GLY A 294 -12.38 -11.42 2.79
N TRP A 295 -11.10 -11.15 2.58
CA TRP A 295 -10.47 -9.88 2.94
C TRP A 295 -10.90 -8.72 2.04
N SER A 296 -11.46 -7.69 2.66
CA SER A 296 -11.75 -6.38 2.03
C SER A 296 -10.80 -5.31 2.58
N SER A 297 -10.51 -4.27 1.79
CA SER A 297 -9.53 -3.25 2.18
C SER A 297 -9.90 -1.84 1.75
N GLY A 298 -9.52 -0.88 2.58
CA GLY A 298 -9.77 0.54 2.35
C GLY A 298 -11.16 0.98 2.84
N TRP A 299 -11.23 2.19 3.39
CA TRP A 299 -12.40 2.68 4.12
C TRP A 299 -13.73 2.53 3.36
N PHE A 300 -13.76 2.79 2.05
CA PHE A 300 -14.99 2.76 1.26
C PHE A 300 -15.61 1.36 1.15
N GLU A 301 -14.79 0.34 0.86
CA GLU A 301 -15.29 -1.04 0.73
C GLU A 301 -15.69 -1.61 2.09
N ILE A 302 -14.94 -1.27 3.14
CA ILE A 302 -15.27 -1.69 4.51
C ILE A 302 -16.60 -1.06 4.93
N GLU A 303 -16.75 0.25 4.74
CA GLU A 303 -17.95 0.99 5.11
C GLU A 303 -19.21 0.42 4.42
N LYS A 304 -19.11 0.11 3.12
CA LYS A 304 -20.20 -0.51 2.36
C LYS A 304 -20.59 -1.90 2.92
N ARG A 305 -19.62 -2.63 3.45
CA ARG A 305 -19.85 -3.96 4.02
C ARG A 305 -20.43 -3.89 5.43
N VAL A 306 -19.95 -2.98 6.27
CA VAL A 306 -20.33 -2.87 7.68
C VAL A 306 -21.67 -2.14 7.84
N LEU A 307 -21.91 -1.07 7.08
CA LEU A 307 -23.08 -0.23 7.30
C LEU A 307 -24.30 -0.70 6.52
N ARG A 308 -25.49 -0.49 7.11
CA ARG A 308 -26.76 -0.62 6.41
C ARG A 308 -26.85 0.40 5.26
N PRO A 309 -27.41 0.04 4.09
CA PRO A 309 -27.38 0.88 2.89
C PRO A 309 -27.92 2.31 3.08
N ASP A 310 -28.95 2.46 3.92
CA ASP A 310 -29.65 3.73 4.12
C ASP A 310 -29.04 4.60 5.24
N PHE A 311 -27.98 4.14 5.91
CA PHE A 311 -27.42 4.81 7.09
C PHE A 311 -27.09 6.28 6.86
N PHE A 312 -26.33 6.60 5.81
CA PHE A 312 -25.97 8.00 5.55
C PHE A 312 -27.14 8.85 5.07
N GLU A 313 -28.16 8.23 4.49
CA GLU A 313 -29.38 8.94 4.15
C GLU A 313 -30.17 9.30 5.41
N ASP A 314 -30.24 8.38 6.37
CA ASP A 314 -30.86 8.62 7.67
C ASP A 314 -30.11 9.67 8.50
N VAL A 315 -28.78 9.64 8.48
CA VAL A 315 -27.95 10.69 9.10
C VAL A 315 -28.24 12.05 8.47
N ARG A 316 -28.30 12.15 7.13
CA ARG A 316 -28.63 13.41 6.44
C ARG A 316 -30.05 13.90 6.73
N ARG A 317 -30.99 12.99 6.97
CA ARG A 317 -32.38 13.28 7.34
C ARG A 317 -32.55 13.59 8.83
N GLY A 318 -31.49 13.45 9.64
CA GLY A 318 -31.54 13.65 11.09
C GLY A 318 -32.26 12.53 11.85
N ALA A 319 -32.46 11.36 11.23
CA ALA A 319 -33.11 10.20 11.84
C ALA A 319 -32.16 9.41 12.77
N VAL A 320 -30.84 9.61 12.63
CA VAL A 320 -29.81 9.11 13.55
C VAL A 320 -29.28 10.31 14.33
N ALA A 321 -29.69 10.45 15.58
CA ALA A 321 -29.16 11.47 16.50
C ALA A 321 -27.93 10.91 17.26
N PRO A 322 -26.95 11.76 17.62
CA PRO A 322 -25.95 11.35 18.60
C PRO A 322 -26.66 10.92 19.89
N ALA A 323 -26.19 9.84 20.51
CA ALA A 323 -26.64 9.50 21.86
C ALA A 323 -26.45 10.73 22.76
N PRO A 324 -27.45 11.13 23.57
CA PRO A 324 -27.28 12.25 24.47
C PRO A 324 -26.11 11.96 25.41
N ASP A 325 -25.20 12.91 25.57
CA ASP A 325 -24.10 12.85 26.54
C ASP A 325 -24.69 12.51 27.91
N THR A 326 -24.43 11.28 28.39
CA THR A 326 -24.69 10.90 29.78
C THR A 326 -23.58 11.47 30.68
N ALA A 327 -23.36 12.78 30.59
CA ALA A 327 -22.60 13.55 31.57
C ALA A 327 -23.58 14.15 32.59
N GLY A 328 -24.23 13.27 33.35
CA GLY A 328 -24.92 13.62 34.59
C GLY A 328 -24.07 13.15 35.76
N HIS A 329 -23.21 14.03 36.26
CA HIS A 329 -22.52 13.83 37.54
C HIS A 329 -23.56 13.85 38.66
N GLU A 330 -23.49 12.87 39.56
CA GLU A 330 -23.98 12.99 40.94
C GLU A 330 -23.14 14.00 41.73
#